data_AF-A0A484KQR7-F1
#
_entry.id   AF-A0A484KQR7-F1
#
_cell.length_a   1.000
_cell.length_b   1.000
_cell.length_c   1.000
_cell.angle_alpha   90.00
_cell.angle_beta   90.00
_cell.angle_gamma   90.00
#
_symmetry.space_group_name_H-M   'P 1'
#
loop_
_entity.id
_entity.type
_entity.pdbx_description
1 polymer ?
#
loop_
_entity_poly.entity_id
_entity_poly.type
_entity_poly.pdbx_seq_one_letter_code
_entity_poly.pdbx_strand_id
1 'polypeptide(L)' 'MRSTETTEYIISEAETALNASIPDPKLHRVRDVAPNKAMVCLSFRLPEETCKDYKVNHNTPLTNAD' A
#
# COMPACT_ATOMS: atom_id res chain seq x y z
N MET A 1 -19.57 17.60 8.15
CA MET A 1 -19.85 16.25 7.64
C MET A 1 -18.55 15.44 7.63
N ARG A 2 -18.62 14.12 7.83
CA ARG A 2 -17.48 13.20 7.97
C ARG A 2 -17.40 12.29 6.74
N SER A 3 -16.19 11.86 6.37
CA SER A 3 -15.98 10.79 5.38
C SER A 3 -16.83 9.56 5.68
N THR A 4 -17.40 8.95 4.65
CA THR A 4 -18.30 7.78 4.71
C THR A 4 -17.73 6.53 4.04
N GLU A 5 -16.49 6.61 3.57
CA GLU A 5 -15.77 5.49 2.98
C GLU A 5 -15.68 4.33 3.99
N THR A 6 -15.98 3.12 3.51
CA THR A 6 -15.97 1.93 4.35
C THR A 6 -14.57 1.34 4.43
N THR A 7 -14.33 0.55 5.48
CA THR A 7 -13.07 -0.16 5.68
C THR A 7 -12.77 -1.09 4.49
N GLU A 8 -13.79 -1.77 4.00
CA GLU A 8 -13.71 -2.73 2.89
C GLU A 8 -13.30 -2.03 1.60
N TYR A 9 -13.87 -0.85 1.32
CA TYR A 9 -13.48 -0.05 0.17
C TYR A 9 -12.01 0.35 0.24
N ILE A 10 -11.56 0.89 1.38
CA ILE A 10 -10.16 1.31 1.56
C ILE A 10 -9.18 0.14 1.40
N ILE A 11 -9.52 -1.04 1.93
CA ILE A 11 -8.70 -2.26 1.76
C ILE A 11 -8.68 -2.66 0.28
N SER A 12 -9.83 -2.68 -0.39
CA SER A 12 -9.92 -3.09 -1.80
C SER A 12 -9.10 -2.19 -2.74
N GLU A 13 -9.06 -0.88 -2.48
CA GLU A 13 -8.21 0.06 -3.23
C GLU A 13 -6.72 -0.25 -3.03
N ALA A 14 -6.31 -0.56 -1.79
CA ALA A 14 -4.93 -0.92 -1.49
C ALA A 14 -4.52 -2.27 -2.11
N GLU A 15 -5.39 -3.29 -2.03
CA GLU A 15 -5.18 -4.58 -2.68
C GLU A 15 -5.09 -4.45 -4.20
N THR A 16 -5.95 -3.62 -4.80
CA THR A 16 -5.90 -3.31 -6.23
C THR A 16 -4.58 -2.64 -6.61
N ALA A 17 -4.10 -1.68 -5.81
CA ALA A 17 -2.84 -0.99 -6.05
C ALA A 17 -1.61 -1.91 -5.90
N LEU A 18 -1.66 -2.88 -4.97
CA LEU A 18 -0.61 -3.88 -4.78
C LEU A 18 -0.69 -5.04 -5.77
N ASN A 19 -1.84 -5.22 -6.41
CA ASN A 19 -2.17 -6.41 -7.20
C ASN A 19 -1.99 -7.71 -6.38
N ALA A 20 -2.41 -7.68 -5.11
CA ALA A 20 -2.29 -8.78 -4.17
C ALA A 20 -3.29 -8.63 -3.03
N SER A 21 -3.63 -9.73 -2.36
CA SER A 21 -4.50 -9.65 -1.17
C SER A 21 -3.68 -9.28 0.07
N ILE A 22 -4.23 -8.42 0.92
CA ILE A 22 -3.58 -7.93 2.13
C ILE A 22 -3.99 -8.80 3.34
N PRO A 23 -3.07 -9.56 3.96
CA PRO A 23 -3.38 -10.34 5.15
C PRO A 23 -3.43 -9.47 6.41
N ASP A 24 -4.42 -9.71 7.26
CA ASP A 24 -4.63 -9.04 8.56
C ASP A 24 -4.55 -7.49 8.50
N PRO A 25 -5.31 -6.81 7.61
CA PRO A 25 -5.22 -5.35 7.46
C PRO A 25 -5.65 -4.63 8.73
N LYS A 26 -4.85 -3.64 9.15
CA LYS A 26 -5.17 -2.77 10.29
C LYS A 26 -5.33 -1.33 9.82
N LEU A 27 -6.57 -0.84 9.92
CA LEU A 27 -6.94 0.53 9.57
C LEU A 27 -6.90 1.43 10.79
N HIS A 28 -6.13 2.52 10.67
CA HIS A 28 -5.98 3.55 11.68
C HIS A 28 -6.49 4.86 11.13
N ARG A 29 -7.59 5.37 11.69
CA ARG A 29 -8.09 6.70 11.35
C ARG A 29 -7.29 7.75 12.11
N VAL A 30 -6.50 8.54 11.39
CA VAL A 30 -5.58 9.52 12.00
C VAL A 30 -6.32 10.80 12.36
N ARG A 31 -7.03 11.40 11.40
CA ARG A 31 -7.76 12.67 11.58
C ARG A 31 -8.69 12.98 10.42
N ASP A 32 -9.62 13.90 10.63
CA ASP A 32 -10.30 14.60 9.54
C ASP A 32 -9.38 15.68 8.96
N VAL A 33 -9.40 15.85 7.65
CA VAL A 33 -8.55 16.84 6.96
C VAL A 33 -9.38 17.90 6.22
N ALA A 34 -10.64 17.62 5.90
CA ALA A 34 -11.63 18.54 5.36
C ALA A 34 -13.04 17.94 5.54
N PRO A 35 -14.14 18.68 5.26
CA PRO A 35 -15.47 18.06 5.17
C PRO A 35 -15.47 16.88 4.20
N ASN A 36 -15.99 15.73 4.63
CA ASN A 36 -16.02 14.48 3.85
C ASN A 36 -14.64 13.97 3.43
N LYS A 37 -13.57 14.36 4.14
CA LYS A 37 -12.20 13.90 3.84
C LYS A 37 -11.47 13.54 5.13
N ALA A 38 -11.09 12.27 5.26
CA ALA A 38 -10.30 11.76 6.36
C ALA A 38 -8.92 11.29 5.88
N MET A 39 -7.93 11.36 6.78
CA MET A 39 -6.64 10.73 6.63
C MET A 39 -6.64 9.41 7.42
N VAL A 40 -6.32 8.33 6.73
CA VAL A 40 -6.25 6.97 7.27
C VAL A 40 -4.88 6.37 6.96
N CYS A 41 -4.37 5.54 7.87
CA CYS A 41 -3.20 4.71 7.66
C CYS A 41 -3.64 3.26 7.62
N LEU A 42 -3.19 2.52 6.60
CA LEU A 42 -3.37 1.08 6.49
C LEU A 42 -2.03 0.41 6.82
N SER A 43 -2.01 -0.40 7.88
CA SER A 43 -0.85 -1.19 8.29
C SER A 43 -1.09 -2.65 7.98
N PHE A 44 -0.13 -3.30 7.33
CA PHE A 44 -0.22 -4.70 6.92
C PHE A 44 1.17 -5.30 6.71
N ARG A 45 1.24 -6.63 6.65
CA ARG A 45 2.43 -7.34 6.17
C ARG A 45 2.38 -7.40 4.65
N LEU A 46 3.47 -7.01 4.00
CA LEU A 46 3.56 -7.04 2.55
C LEU A 46 3.35 -8.49 2.04
N PRO A 47 2.40 -8.73 1.12
CA PRO A 47 2.17 -10.07 0.58
C PRO A 47 3.37 -10.54 -0.25
N GLU A 48 3.76 -11.81 -0.11
CA GLU A 48 4.96 -12.36 -0.77
C GLU A 48 4.87 -12.26 -2.29
N GLU A 49 3.68 -12.39 -2.86
CA GLU A 49 3.42 -12.28 -4.29
C GLU A 49 3.71 -10.89 -4.88
N THR A 50 3.81 -9.86 -4.02
CA THR A 50 4.18 -8.50 -4.46
C THR A 50 5.70 -8.32 -4.57
N CYS A 51 6.48 -9.20 -3.93
CA CYS A 51 7.93 -9.18 -3.99
C CYS A 51 8.36 -9.75 -5.34
N LYS A 52 8.63 -8.88 -6.32
CA LYS A 52 9.23 -9.30 -7.58
C LYS A 52 10.62 -9.86 -7.30
N ASP A 53 10.91 -11.04 -7.84
CA ASP A 53 12.27 -11.59 -7.90
C ASP A 53 13.16 -10.64 -8.69
N TYR A 54 13.72 -9.63 -8.03
CA TYR A 54 14.80 -8.85 -8.60
C TYR A 54 16.02 -9.78 -8.61
N LYS A 55 16.26 -10.42 -9.76
CA LYS A 55 17.51 -11.13 -10.04
C LYS A 55 18.62 -10.08 -9.98
N VAL A 56 19.20 -9.87 -8.79
CA VAL A 56 20.43 -9.09 -8.64
C VAL A 56 21.52 -9.89 -9.35
N ASN A 57 21.79 -9.53 -10.61
CA ASN A 57 22.95 -10.04 -11.32
C ASN A 57 24.20 -9.37 -10.68
N HIS A 58 24.79 -10.02 -9.67
CA HIS A 58 26.01 -9.57 -8.99
C HIS A 58 27.25 -9.46 -9.89
N ASN A 59 27.12 -9.86 -11.15
CA ASN A 59 28.11 -9.82 -12.22
C ASN A 59 27.92 -8.64 -13.19
N THR A 60 26.96 -7.74 -12.95
CA THR A 60 26.81 -6.51 -13.75
C THR A 60 27.60 -5.38 -13.09
N PRO A 61 28.65 -4.84 -13.74
CA PRO A 61 29.33 -3.65 -13.24
C PRO A 61 28.31 -2.51 -13.12
N LEU A 62 28.33 -1.79 -11.99
CA LEU A 62 27.64 -0.51 -11.86
C LEU A 62 28.29 0.48 -12.84
N THR A 63 27.82 0.52 -14.08
CA THR A 63 28.17 1.60 -14.98
C THR A 63 27.42 2.83 -14.51
N ASN A 64 28.15 3.84 -14.03
CA ASN A 64 27.59 5.16 -13.78
C ASN A 64 26.91 5.63 -15.08
N ALA A 65 25.62 5.92 -15.02
CA ALA A 65 24.94 6.61 -16.11
C ALA A 65 25.22 8.11 -15.95
N ASP A 66 25.78 8.71 -17.02
CA ASP A 66 25.89 10.16 -17.20
C ASP A 66 24.52 10.86 -17.21
#